data_AF-A0A7W0VNQ8-F1
#
_entry.id   AF-A0A7W0VNQ8-F1
#
_cell.length_a   1.000
_cell.length_b   1.000
_cell.length_c   1.000
_cell.angle_alpha   90.00
_cell.angle_beta   90.00
_cell.angle_gamma   90.00
#
_symmetry.space_group_name_H-M   'P 1'
#
loop_
_entity.id
_entity.type
_entity.pdbx_description
1 polymer ?
#
loop_
_entity_poly.entity_id
_entity_poly.type
_entity_poly.pdbx_seq_one_letter_code
_entity_poly.pdbx_strand_id
1 'polypeptide(L)'
;MAKVRVQVLHGPNLNLLGTRDPAVYGTTTLAEIDAELARRAKDRGVELRSAQTNLEGELVELIQQAKPWASAIVINPGGYTHTSVAIRDAIDAVGLPTVEVHLSNLHAREPFRQVSVTAAKCIGQICGFGAQSYYLGLDAALAHVESTQRHGQKRQRRR
;
A
#
# COMPACT_ATOMS: atom_id res chain seq x y z
N MET A 1 -2.94 -19.37 14.95
CA MET A 1 -2.39 -18.91 13.66
C MET A 1 -1.47 -17.73 13.93
N ALA A 2 -0.40 -17.54 13.15
CA ALA A 2 0.43 -16.34 13.28
C ALA A 2 -0.42 -15.10 13.01
N LYS A 3 -0.24 -14.04 13.79
CA LYS A 3 -0.97 -12.77 13.65
C LYS A 3 -0.62 -12.15 12.30
N VAL A 4 -1.64 -11.85 11.48
CA VAL A 4 -1.45 -11.17 10.18
C VAL A 4 -1.01 -9.73 10.45
N ARG A 5 0.01 -9.28 9.70
CA ARG A 5 0.60 -7.95 9.81
C ARG A 5 0.60 -7.24 8.46
N VAL A 6 0.24 -5.97 8.43
CA VAL A 6 0.25 -5.15 7.22
C VAL A 6 1.11 -3.92 7.45
N GLN A 7 2.04 -3.67 6.53
CA GLN A 7 2.77 -2.41 6.47
C GLN A 7 2.10 -1.49 5.44
N VAL A 8 1.68 -0.31 5.86
CA VAL A 8 1.18 0.76 4.99
C VAL A 8 2.30 1.75 4.77
N LEU A 9 2.56 2.14 3.52
CA LEU A 9 3.63 3.03 3.14
C LEU A 9 3.12 4.18 2.27
N HIS A 10 3.61 5.37 2.56
CA HIS A 10 3.23 6.60 1.89
C HIS A 10 4.46 7.31 1.34
N GLY A 11 4.49 7.51 0.02
CA GLY A 11 5.52 8.24 -0.67
C GLY A 11 5.39 9.77 -0.54
N PRO A 12 6.01 10.51 -1.46
CA PRO A 12 6.26 11.92 -1.29
C PRO A 12 4.99 12.76 -1.38
N ASN A 13 4.98 13.86 -0.64
CA ASN A 13 3.94 14.89 -0.54
C ASN A 13 2.61 14.43 0.09
N LEU A 14 2.45 13.16 0.47
CA LEU A 14 1.21 12.69 1.11
C LEU A 14 1.04 13.25 2.54
N ASN A 15 2.12 13.69 3.19
CA ASN A 15 2.04 14.43 4.45
C ASN A 15 1.34 15.79 4.33
N LEU A 16 1.13 16.30 3.11
CA LEU A 16 0.45 17.56 2.84
C LEU A 16 -1.05 17.39 2.54
N LEU A 17 -1.61 16.18 2.72
CA LEU A 17 -3.05 15.97 2.59
C LEU A 17 -3.82 16.77 3.64
N GLY A 18 -4.92 17.39 3.21
CA GLY A 18 -5.77 18.26 4.04
C GLY A 18 -5.20 19.65 4.34
N THR A 19 -3.97 19.97 3.92
CA THR A 19 -3.37 21.31 4.13
C THR A 19 -3.36 22.19 2.88
N ARG A 20 -3.61 21.60 1.71
CA ARG A 20 -3.85 22.33 0.45
C ARG A 20 -5.33 22.67 0.29
N ASP A 21 -5.61 23.72 -0.49
CA ASP A 21 -6.95 24.27 -0.73
C ASP A 21 -8.06 23.19 -0.65
N PRO A 22 -8.80 23.16 0.49
CA PRO A 22 -9.77 22.09 0.76
C PRO A 22 -10.89 22.02 -0.29
N ALA A 23 -11.19 23.12 -0.97
CA ALA A 23 -12.18 23.18 -2.03
C ALA A 23 -11.78 22.31 -3.25
N VAL A 24 -10.49 22.06 -3.45
CA VAL A 24 -9.95 21.32 -4.60
C VAL A 24 -9.54 19.90 -4.23
N TYR A 25 -9.00 19.67 -3.03
CA TYR A 25 -8.36 18.40 -2.66
C TYR A 25 -9.07 17.61 -1.56
N GLY A 26 -10.17 18.15 -1.02
CA GLY A 26 -10.87 17.61 0.13
C GLY A 26 -10.16 17.91 1.45
N THR A 27 -10.83 17.59 2.56
CA THR A 27 -10.33 17.89 3.92
C THR A 27 -9.60 16.72 4.56
N THR A 28 -9.65 15.51 3.96
CA THR A 28 -9.10 14.31 4.59
C THR A 28 -7.58 14.38 4.66
N THR A 29 -7.06 14.29 5.89
CA THR A 29 -5.62 14.28 6.18
C THR A 29 -5.05 12.85 6.11
N LEU A 30 -3.72 12.73 5.97
CA LEU A 30 -3.07 11.43 6.04
C LEU A 30 -3.28 10.74 7.40
N ALA A 31 -3.28 11.52 8.48
CA ALA A 31 -3.50 11.01 9.83
C ALA A 31 -4.90 10.39 10.02
N GLU A 32 -5.93 10.96 9.39
CA GLU A 32 -7.28 10.39 9.40
C GLU A 32 -7.37 9.08 8.61
N ILE A 33 -6.68 8.99 7.47
CA ILE A 33 -6.58 7.76 6.69
C ILE A 33 -5.91 6.65 7.53
N ASP A 34 -4.79 6.98 8.19
CA ASP A 34 -4.06 6.05 9.04
C ASP A 34 -4.88 5.58 10.25
N ALA A 35 -5.60 6.49 10.89
CA ALA A 35 -6.48 6.16 12.01
C ALA A 35 -7.59 5.19 11.59
N GLU A 36 -8.23 5.41 10.44
CA GLU A 36 -9.28 4.54 9.93
C GLU A 36 -8.73 3.19 9.45
N LEU A 37 -7.54 3.15 8.82
CA LEU A 37 -6.84 1.91 8.48
C LEU A 37 -6.51 1.09 9.74
N ALA A 38 -5.96 1.73 10.77
CA ALA A 38 -5.65 1.07 12.04
C ALA A 38 -6.91 0.51 12.71
N ARG A 39 -8.02 1.26 12.70
CA ARG A 39 -9.32 0.81 13.21
C ARG A 39 -9.82 -0.43 12.45
N ARG A 40 -9.86 -0.38 11.12
CA ARG A 40 -10.30 -1.51 10.26
C ARG A 40 -9.42 -2.75 10.42
N ALA A 41 -8.11 -2.56 10.54
CA ALA A 41 -7.18 -3.66 10.79
C ALA A 41 -7.44 -4.30 12.16
N LYS A 42 -7.60 -3.48 13.21
CA LYS A 42 -7.90 -3.94 14.57
C LYS A 42 -9.20 -4.74 14.64
N ASP A 43 -10.27 -4.27 13.99
CA ASP A 43 -11.56 -4.96 13.93
C ASP A 43 -11.45 -6.38 13.32
N ARG A 44 -10.40 -6.63 12.53
CA ARG A 44 -10.09 -7.92 11.88
C ARG A 44 -8.96 -8.69 12.56
N GLY A 45 -8.47 -8.23 13.72
CA GLY A 45 -7.37 -8.87 14.44
C GLY A 45 -5.99 -8.74 13.75
N VAL A 46 -5.87 -7.80 12.81
CA VAL A 46 -4.64 -7.51 12.06
C VAL A 46 -3.83 -6.44 12.77
N GLU A 47 -2.51 -6.62 12.84
CA GLU A 47 -1.60 -5.56 13.27
C GLU A 47 -1.18 -4.72 12.08
N LEU A 48 -1.26 -3.39 12.21
CA LEU A 48 -0.94 -2.46 11.14
C LEU A 48 0.09 -1.45 11.61
N ARG A 49 1.07 -1.16 10.76
CA ARG A 49 2.00 -0.05 10.89
C ARG A 49 1.90 0.82 9.66
N SER A 50 1.92 2.14 9.82
CA SER A 50 2.03 3.10 8.72
C SER A 50 3.35 3.87 8.83
N ALA A 51 3.86 4.32 7.69
CA ALA A 51 5.01 5.22 7.61
C ALA A 51 4.90 6.09 6.36
N GLN A 52 5.37 7.34 6.46
CA GLN A 52 5.45 8.28 5.35
C GLN A 52 6.87 8.81 5.21
N THR A 53 7.36 8.90 3.99
CA THR A 53 8.62 9.59 3.69
C THR A 53 8.59 10.28 2.32
N ASN A 54 9.33 11.38 2.23
CA ASN A 54 9.60 12.09 0.98
C ASN A 54 10.90 11.64 0.31
N LEU A 55 11.63 10.69 0.91
CA LEU A 55 12.92 10.22 0.43
C LEU A 55 12.76 8.84 -0.21
N GLU A 56 13.16 8.71 -1.48
CA GLU A 56 13.08 7.46 -2.24
C GLU A 56 13.84 6.31 -1.55
N GLY A 57 15.08 6.57 -1.11
CA GLY A 57 15.92 5.58 -0.44
C GLY A 57 15.32 5.09 0.89
N GLU A 58 14.74 5.98 1.68
CA GLU A 58 14.06 5.61 2.93
C GLU A 58 12.81 4.76 2.65
N LEU A 59 12.07 5.06 1.59
CA LEU A 59 10.92 4.24 1.20
C LEU A 59 11.37 2.83 0.77
N VAL A 60 12.51 2.72 0.08
CA VAL A 60 13.14 1.43 -0.24
C VAL A 60 13.55 0.68 1.02
N GLU A 61 14.17 1.34 2.00
CA GLU A 61 14.53 0.75 3.29
C GLU A 61 13.31 0.25 4.05
N LEU A 62 12.23 1.04 4.12
CA LEU A 62 10.98 0.66 4.77
C LEU A 62 10.35 -0.59 4.12
N ILE A 63 10.41 -0.71 2.80
CA ILE A 63 9.97 -1.93 2.08
C ILE A 63 10.81 -3.13 2.51
N GLN A 64 12.14 -2.99 2.53
CA GLN A 64 13.06 -4.08 2.93
C GLN A 64 12.84 -4.51 4.39
N GLN A 65 12.66 -3.55 5.29
CA GLN A 65 12.40 -3.77 6.71
C GLN A 65 11.03 -4.42 6.96
N ALA A 66 10.09 -4.34 6.01
CA ALA A 66 8.81 -5.03 6.12
C ALA A 66 8.95 -6.55 5.98
N LYS A 67 9.94 -7.07 5.24
CA LYS A 67 10.13 -8.50 4.96
C LYS A 67 10.11 -9.42 6.20
N PRO A 68 10.86 -9.13 7.30
CA PRO A 68 10.83 -9.98 8.49
C PRO A 68 9.57 -9.83 9.35
N TRP A 69 8.73 -8.81 9.13
CA TRP A 69 7.64 -8.47 10.03
C TRP A 69 6.24 -8.61 9.40
N ALA A 70 6.05 -8.09 8.19
CA ALA A 70 4.76 -7.98 7.52
C ALA A 70 4.37 -9.25 6.76
N SER A 71 3.06 -9.47 6.63
CA SER A 71 2.47 -10.47 5.74
C SER A 71 2.09 -9.89 4.38
N ALA A 72 1.87 -8.57 4.30
CA ALA A 72 1.56 -7.84 3.07
C ALA A 72 1.92 -6.35 3.20
N ILE A 73 2.02 -5.66 2.07
CA ILE A 73 2.26 -4.22 1.99
C ILE A 73 1.08 -3.55 1.26
N VAL A 74 0.64 -2.39 1.75
CA VAL A 74 -0.20 -1.45 1.01
C VAL A 74 0.61 -0.18 0.81
N ILE A 75 0.87 0.22 -0.44
CA ILE A 75 1.75 1.34 -0.73
C ILE A 75 1.07 2.36 -1.64
N ASN A 76 1.17 3.63 -1.29
CA ASN A 76 0.97 4.74 -2.22
C ASN A 76 2.33 5.37 -2.51
N PRO A 77 2.98 5.06 -3.64
CA PRO A 77 4.30 5.60 -3.94
C PRO A 77 4.28 7.10 -4.31
N GLY A 78 3.12 7.75 -4.32
CA GLY A 78 2.96 9.14 -4.72
C GLY A 78 3.56 9.37 -6.12
N GLY A 79 4.34 10.44 -6.27
CA GLY A 79 5.01 10.75 -7.54
C GLY A 79 6.02 9.69 -7.99
N TYR A 80 6.60 8.92 -7.06
CA TYR A 80 7.62 7.92 -7.39
C TYR A 80 7.08 6.73 -8.16
N THR A 81 5.77 6.51 -8.15
CA THR A 81 5.15 5.47 -8.96
C THR A 81 5.51 5.60 -10.44
N HIS A 82 5.73 6.84 -10.93
CA HIS A 82 6.00 7.12 -12.34
C HIS A 82 7.48 7.02 -12.72
N THR A 83 8.40 6.98 -11.75
CA THR A 83 9.83 7.18 -11.99
C THR A 83 10.73 6.15 -11.31
N SER A 84 10.32 5.59 -10.17
CA SER A 84 11.22 4.82 -9.32
C SER A 84 11.30 3.35 -9.71
N VAL A 85 12.36 3.01 -10.44
CA VAL A 85 12.77 1.60 -10.62
C VAL A 85 13.29 1.02 -9.31
N ALA A 86 13.91 1.83 -8.45
CA ALA A 86 14.44 1.39 -7.16
C ALA A 86 13.34 0.85 -6.22
N ILE A 87 12.21 1.56 -6.09
CA ILE A 87 11.06 1.11 -5.29
C ILE A 87 10.42 -0.14 -5.91
N ARG A 88 10.27 -0.18 -7.23
CA ARG A 88 9.77 -1.36 -7.95
C ARG A 88 10.61 -2.59 -7.61
N ASP A 89 11.93 -2.48 -7.70
CA ASP A 89 12.84 -3.60 -7.49
C ASP A 89 12.92 -4.00 -6.01
N ALA A 90 12.76 -3.04 -5.09
CA ALA A 90 12.61 -3.35 -3.67
C ALA A 90 11.35 -4.19 -3.39
N ILE A 91 10.21 -3.85 -4.01
CA ILE A 91 8.96 -4.64 -3.91
C ILE A 91 9.19 -6.07 -4.41
N ASP A 92 9.84 -6.23 -5.57
CA ASP A 92 10.15 -7.54 -6.15
C ASP A 92 11.08 -8.36 -5.23
N ALA A 93 12.12 -7.74 -4.68
CA ALA A 93 13.13 -8.40 -3.86
C ALA A 93 12.60 -8.90 -2.50
N VAL A 94 11.63 -8.20 -1.91
CA VAL A 94 11.02 -8.64 -0.64
C VAL A 94 10.06 -9.80 -0.82
N GLY A 95 9.42 -9.91 -2.00
CA GLY A 95 8.49 -10.99 -2.32
C GLY A 95 7.20 -10.99 -1.48
N LEU A 96 6.89 -9.87 -0.80
CA LEU A 96 5.66 -9.70 -0.05
C LEU A 96 4.51 -9.29 -1.00
N PRO A 97 3.30 -9.84 -0.82
CA PRO A 97 2.14 -9.38 -1.58
C PRO A 97 1.92 -7.89 -1.31
N THR A 98 1.98 -7.09 -2.38
CA THR A 98 1.96 -5.63 -2.29
C THR A 98 0.81 -5.07 -3.12
N VAL A 99 -0.08 -4.27 -2.52
CA VAL A 99 -1.14 -3.55 -3.24
C VAL A 99 -0.73 -2.09 -3.40
N GLU A 100 -0.75 -1.61 -4.64
CA GLU A 100 -0.55 -0.20 -4.90
C GLU A 100 -1.87 0.57 -4.82
N VAL A 101 -1.88 1.73 -4.15
CA VAL A 101 -3.07 2.56 -4.01
C VAL A 101 -2.77 4.02 -4.35
N HIS A 102 -3.73 4.67 -5.01
CA HIS A 102 -3.66 6.09 -5.35
C HIS A 102 -4.99 6.77 -5.01
N LEU A 103 -4.91 7.97 -4.42
CA LEU A 103 -6.09 8.78 -4.13
C LEU A 103 -6.77 9.24 -5.42
N SER A 104 -6.00 9.79 -6.37
CA SER A 104 -6.49 10.27 -7.66
C SER A 104 -6.52 9.16 -8.71
N ASN A 105 -7.35 9.32 -9.74
CA ASN A 105 -7.32 8.46 -10.92
C ASN A 105 -6.10 8.84 -11.76
N LEU A 106 -5.08 7.97 -11.80
CA LEU A 106 -3.86 8.21 -12.56
C LEU A 106 -4.12 8.33 -14.07
N HIS A 107 -5.08 7.59 -14.59
CA HIS A 107 -5.39 7.53 -16.02
C HIS A 107 -6.17 8.74 -16.53
N ALA A 108 -6.80 9.50 -15.63
CA ALA A 108 -7.48 10.76 -15.97
C ALA A 108 -6.53 11.97 -15.94
N ARG A 109 -5.24 11.74 -15.70
CA ARG A 109 -4.21 12.77 -15.53
C ARG A 109 -3.26 12.82 -16.72
N GLU A 110 -2.27 13.72 -16.62
CA GLU A 110 -1.26 13.97 -17.64
C GLU A 110 -0.58 12.66 -18.10
N PRO A 111 -0.16 12.51 -19.37
CA PRO A 111 0.36 11.25 -19.91
C PRO A 111 1.49 10.61 -19.07
N PHE A 112 2.39 11.43 -18.51
CA PHE A 112 3.48 10.93 -17.67
C PHE A 112 3.01 10.32 -16.34
N ARG A 113 1.77 10.58 -15.91
CA ARG A 113 1.16 10.00 -14.71
C ARG A 113 0.37 8.73 -14.98
N GLN A 114 0.13 8.40 -16.24
CA GLN A 114 -0.65 7.21 -16.59
C GLN A 114 0.18 5.93 -16.51
N VAL A 115 1.52 6.06 -16.46
CA VAL A 115 2.46 4.95 -16.33
C VAL A 115 2.87 4.79 -14.86
N SER A 116 2.69 3.60 -14.32
CA SER A 116 3.21 3.19 -13.01
C SER A 116 4.28 2.13 -13.19
N VAL A 117 5.52 2.47 -12.83
CA VAL A 117 6.68 1.58 -12.80
C VAL A 117 6.56 0.57 -11.65
N THR A 118 6.01 1.01 -10.51
CA THR A 118 5.88 0.20 -9.29
C THR A 118 4.73 -0.82 -9.38
N ALA A 119 3.63 -0.50 -10.06
CA ALA A 119 2.45 -1.36 -10.13
C ALA A 119 2.74 -2.71 -10.80
N ALA A 120 3.74 -2.74 -11.70
CA ALA A 120 4.18 -3.97 -12.37
C ALA A 120 4.70 -5.06 -11.40
N LYS A 121 5.04 -4.70 -10.16
CA LYS A 121 5.48 -5.62 -9.10
C LYS A 121 4.50 -5.74 -7.94
N CYS A 122 3.33 -5.13 -8.07
CA CYS A 122 2.23 -5.25 -7.11
C CYS A 122 1.24 -6.35 -7.55
N ILE A 123 0.48 -6.91 -6.61
CA ILE A 123 -0.62 -7.85 -6.92
C ILE A 123 -1.77 -7.16 -7.67
N GLY A 124 -1.89 -5.84 -7.52
CA GLY A 124 -2.87 -5.01 -8.19
C GLY A 124 -2.70 -3.55 -7.81
N GLN A 125 -3.40 -2.68 -8.54
CA GLN A 125 -3.43 -1.24 -8.31
C GLN A 125 -4.88 -0.77 -8.15
N ILE A 126 -5.13 0.10 -7.17
CA ILE A 126 -6.43 0.73 -6.93
C ILE A 126 -6.24 2.25 -6.98
N CYS A 127 -6.89 2.93 -7.92
CA CYS A 127 -6.75 4.38 -8.07
C CYS A 127 -8.09 5.09 -8.27
N GLY A 128 -8.18 6.34 -7.83
CA GLY A 128 -9.32 7.22 -8.15
C GLY A 128 -10.49 7.23 -7.18
N PHE A 129 -10.40 6.53 -6.05
CA PHE A 129 -11.46 6.48 -5.04
C PHE A 129 -11.17 7.34 -3.80
N GLY A 130 -10.21 8.26 -3.88
CA GLY A 130 -9.78 9.05 -2.72
C GLY A 130 -9.28 8.13 -1.59
N ALA A 131 -9.60 8.48 -0.34
CA ALA A 131 -9.22 7.68 0.84
C ALA A 131 -9.72 6.22 0.76
N GLN A 132 -10.85 5.98 0.08
CA GLN A 132 -11.40 4.63 -0.09
C GLN A 132 -10.44 3.69 -0.83
N SER A 133 -9.55 4.22 -1.69
CA SER A 133 -8.50 3.42 -2.34
C SER A 133 -7.63 2.67 -1.33
N TYR A 134 -7.32 3.29 -0.18
CA TYR A 134 -6.54 2.64 0.88
C TYR A 134 -7.30 1.51 1.55
N TYR A 135 -8.59 1.71 1.84
CA TYR A 135 -9.39 0.70 2.53
C TYR A 135 -9.63 -0.52 1.64
N LEU A 136 -9.92 -0.29 0.36
CA LEU A 136 -10.00 -1.36 -0.64
C LEU A 136 -8.64 -2.06 -0.81
N GLY A 137 -7.53 -1.33 -0.73
CA GLY A 137 -6.19 -1.89 -0.76
C GLY A 137 -5.89 -2.80 0.42
N LEU A 138 -6.28 -2.39 1.63
CA LEU A 138 -6.19 -3.23 2.82
C LEU A 138 -7.04 -4.50 2.66
N ASP A 139 -8.29 -4.37 2.19
CA ASP A 139 -9.18 -5.50 1.96
C ASP A 139 -8.58 -6.51 0.96
N ALA A 140 -8.02 -6.01 -0.16
CA ALA A 140 -7.37 -6.84 -1.17
C ALA A 140 -6.12 -7.55 -0.63
N ALA A 141 -5.29 -6.86 0.15
CA ALA A 141 -4.10 -7.42 0.76
C ALA A 141 -4.45 -8.57 1.73
N LEU A 142 -5.45 -8.37 2.59
CA LEU A 142 -5.90 -9.39 3.55
C LEU A 142 -6.52 -10.60 2.85
N ALA A 143 -7.39 -10.38 1.86
CA ALA A 143 -8.00 -11.46 1.09
C ALA A 143 -6.93 -12.33 0.39
N HIS A 144 -5.87 -11.70 -0.14
CA HIS A 144 -4.75 -12.39 -0.76
C HIS A 144 -3.99 -13.27 0.25
N VAL A 145 -3.64 -12.73 1.42
CA VAL A 145 -2.94 -13.48 2.49
C VAL A 145 -3.77 -14.69 2.95
N GLU A 146 -5.07 -14.51 3.18
CA GLU A 146 -5.98 -15.58 3.60
C GLU A 146 -6.11 -16.69 2.55
N SER A 147 -6.16 -16.31 1.27
CA SER A 147 -6.21 -17.27 0.16
C SER A 147 -4.95 -18.14 0.14
N THR A 148 -3.77 -17.54 0.22
CA THR A 148 -2.48 -18.24 0.17
C THR A 148 -2.31 -19.20 1.36
N GLN A 149 -2.71 -18.78 2.56
CA GLN A 149 -2.69 -19.64 3.76
C GLN A 149 -3.59 -20.88 3.62
N ARG A 150 -4.81 -20.71 3.07
CA ARG A 150 -5.75 -21.82 2.84
C ARG A 150 -5.21 -22.83 1.83
N HIS A 151 -4.55 -22.38 0.76
CA HIS A 151 -3.95 -23.27 -0.25
C HIS A 151 -2.75 -24.05 0.31
N GLY A 152 -1.90 -23.42 1.12
CA GLY A 152 -0.78 -24.07 1.80
C GLY A 152 -1.24 -25.22 2.71
N GLN A 153 -2.27 -24.98 3.53
CA GLN A 153 -2.81 -26.00 4.44
C GLN A 153 -3.44 -27.20 3.69
N LYS A 154 -4.16 -26.96 2.59
CA LYS A 154 -4.74 -28.04 1.77
C LYS A 154 -3.66 -28.92 1.13
N ARG A 155 -2.53 -28.34 0.68
CA ARG A 155 -1.41 -29.10 0.11
C ARG A 155 -0.72 -29.97 1.15
N GLN A 156 -0.57 -29.48 2.38
CA GLN A 156 0.07 -30.22 3.47
C GLN A 156 -0.78 -31.39 3.99
N ARG A 157 -2.13 -31.28 3.93
CA ARG A 157 -3.06 -32.36 4.31
C ARG A 157 -3.22 -33.48 3.27
N ARG A 158 -2.72 -33.27 2.04
CA ARG A 158 -2.80 -34.25 0.92
C ARG A 158 -1.50 -35.03 0.71
N ARG A 159 -0.48 -34.76 1.52
CA ARG A 159 0.77 -35.52 1.60
C ARG A 159 0.76 -36.33 2.88
#